data_AF-A0A970JIQ2-F1
#
_entry.id   AF-A0A970JIQ2-F1
#
_cell.length_a   1.000
_cell.length_b   1.000
_cell.length_c   1.000
_cell.angle_alpha   90.00
_cell.angle_beta   90.00
_cell.angle_gamma   90.00
#
_symmetry.space_group_name_H-M   'P 1'
#
loop_
_entity.id
_entity.type
_entity.pdbx_description
1 polymer ?
#
loop_
_entity_poly.entity_id
_entity_poly.type
_entity_poly.pdbx_seq_one_letter_code
_entity_poly.pdbx_strand_id
1 'polypeptide(L)'
;MTKPPLRTKWYLKPIRKLLCAPALWRHKPIISYENGVENLKPPFLMLCNHNAFFDFIIASTVLGKNDANYVVAIDGFIKREWLLRSLGCIGKRKFTNDTNLIRNLKKVVDMGNVAVIYPEARYSLCGTTAVLPRSLGKLAKFLGVPVVTLICHGHHVNSPFWNTSHDRGVRPTEATYKLLLTKEQVETLDIDTINKYIVDEFQYDDFAWQKQRGIRIRDKKRAEGLHRVLYKCPNCLSEQNMTSSGIRIACTACGKEWEMTEYGELRAISGDTEFSHIPDWYEWERLCVRKEVEEGSYSSGVLSVVVDSLPNSKGFIRLGRGTLIHDMNGFRVEVTDREGRRHEMIKEVPSLYSCHIEYQYLFKHGDCVELSTLSDTWYIYPEGQFSVTKMALATEELYRHFLLKKGWALAEGLM
;
A
#
# COMPACT_ATOMS: atom_id res chain seq x y z
N MET A 1 -13.75 -13.42 7.99
CA MET A 1 -12.65 -12.80 8.78
C MET A 1 -12.47 -13.44 10.17
N THR A 2 -13.51 -14.06 10.74
CA THR A 2 -13.54 -14.59 12.11
C THR A 2 -12.83 -15.93 12.32
N LYS A 3 -12.45 -16.64 11.26
CA LYS A 3 -11.78 -17.95 11.37
C LYS A 3 -10.41 -17.78 12.05
N PRO A 4 -10.06 -18.65 13.01
CA PRO A 4 -8.78 -18.56 13.71
C PRO A 4 -7.60 -18.80 12.76
N PRO A 5 -6.40 -18.29 13.08
CA PRO A 5 -5.19 -18.57 12.33
C PRO A 5 -4.86 -20.07 12.39
N LEU A 6 -4.26 -20.59 11.32
CA LEU A 6 -3.77 -21.95 11.23
C LEU A 6 -2.25 -21.93 11.06
N ARG A 7 -1.55 -22.97 11.53
CA ARG A 7 -0.15 -23.18 11.16
C ARG A 7 -0.04 -23.53 9.68
N THR A 8 1.02 -23.06 9.04
CA THR A 8 1.37 -23.51 7.69
C THR A 8 1.49 -25.03 7.68
N LYS A 9 0.78 -25.69 6.77
CA LYS A 9 0.86 -27.15 6.64
C LYS A 9 2.30 -27.57 6.27
N TRP A 10 2.83 -28.59 6.94
CA TRP A 10 4.24 -28.99 6.82
C TRP A 10 4.67 -29.27 5.37
N TYR A 11 3.79 -29.89 4.57
CA TYR A 11 4.06 -30.23 3.17
C TYR A 11 4.08 -29.01 2.24
N LEU A 12 3.49 -27.88 2.65
CA LEU A 12 3.52 -26.64 1.87
C LEU A 12 4.84 -25.88 2.04
N LYS A 13 5.60 -26.13 3.11
CA LYS A 13 6.90 -25.48 3.36
C LYS A 13 7.94 -25.77 2.25
N PRO A 14 8.20 -27.03 1.84
CA PRO A 14 9.12 -27.29 0.73
C PRO A 14 8.58 -26.78 -0.62
N ILE A 15 7.27 -26.88 -0.86
CA ILE A 15 6.62 -26.35 -2.07
C ILE A 15 6.83 -24.83 -2.17
N ARG A 16 6.64 -24.10 -1.07
CA ARG A 16 6.86 -22.65 -1.00
C ARG A 16 8.28 -22.28 -1.44
N LYS A 17 9.29 -22.99 -0.94
CA LYS A 17 10.70 -22.75 -1.34
C LYS A 17 10.92 -22.97 -2.83
N LEU A 18 10.35 -24.04 -3.38
CA LEU A 18 10.44 -24.34 -4.81
C LEU A 18 9.79 -23.24 -5.66
N LEU A 19 8.61 -22.76 -5.24
CA LEU A 19 7.89 -21.68 -5.93
C LEU A 19 8.60 -20.32 -5.86
N CYS A 20 9.38 -20.07 -4.80
CA CYS A 20 10.15 -18.84 -4.64
C CYS A 20 11.43 -18.82 -5.51
N ALA A 21 12.03 -19.98 -5.78
CA ALA A 21 13.36 -20.10 -6.40
C ALA A 21 13.52 -19.36 -7.76
N PRO A 22 12.55 -19.40 -8.70
CA PRO A 22 12.71 -18.70 -9.98
C PRO A 22 12.86 -17.19 -9.82
N ALA A 23 12.07 -16.58 -8.93
CA ALA A 23 12.12 -15.15 -8.68
C ALA A 23 13.43 -14.76 -7.98
N LEU A 24 13.90 -15.56 -7.01
CA LEU A 24 15.19 -15.36 -6.36
C LEU A 24 16.36 -15.45 -7.36
N TRP A 25 16.31 -16.39 -8.30
CA TRP A 25 17.33 -16.53 -9.34
C TRP A 25 17.31 -15.38 -10.34
N ARG A 26 16.11 -14.93 -10.74
CA ARG A 26 15.91 -13.80 -11.67
C ARG A 26 16.46 -12.51 -11.09
N HIS A 27 16.10 -12.17 -9.85
CA HIS A 27 16.39 -10.87 -9.24
C HIS A 27 17.66 -10.84 -8.38
N LYS A 28 18.22 -12.00 -8.01
CA LYS A 28 19.41 -12.16 -7.15
C LYS A 28 19.41 -11.19 -5.95
N PRO A 29 18.41 -11.31 -5.04
CA PRO A 29 18.32 -10.42 -3.90
C PRO A 29 19.54 -10.56 -2.99
N ILE A 30 20.08 -9.43 -2.56
CA ILE A 30 21.10 -9.34 -1.51
C ILE A 30 20.37 -9.05 -0.21
N ILE A 31 20.52 -9.93 0.79
CA ILE A 31 19.81 -9.81 2.06
C ILE A 31 20.82 -9.53 3.17
N SER A 32 20.68 -8.36 3.81
CA SER A 32 21.43 -7.97 5.00
C SER A 32 20.69 -8.42 6.24
N TYR A 33 21.43 -8.96 7.21
CA TYR A 33 20.92 -9.37 8.52
C TYR A 33 21.55 -8.46 9.57
N GLU A 34 20.71 -7.76 10.33
CA GLU A 34 21.16 -6.74 11.29
C GLU A 34 20.70 -7.03 12.72
N ASN A 35 21.49 -6.55 13.68
CA ASN A 35 21.20 -6.64 15.11
C ASN A 35 20.97 -8.08 15.63
N GLY A 36 21.66 -9.06 15.04
CA GLY A 36 21.62 -10.46 15.48
C GLY A 36 20.30 -11.18 15.20
N VAL A 37 19.46 -10.65 14.29
CA VAL A 37 18.14 -11.21 13.94
C VAL A 37 18.22 -12.65 13.44
N GLU A 38 19.34 -13.07 12.87
CA GLU A 38 19.58 -14.44 12.40
C GLU A 38 19.55 -15.47 13.53
N ASN A 39 19.81 -15.04 14.77
CA ASN A 39 19.75 -15.87 15.97
C ASN A 39 18.38 -15.84 16.65
N LEU A 40 17.49 -14.93 16.22
CA LEU A 40 16.18 -14.75 16.82
C LEU A 40 15.24 -15.91 16.45
N LYS A 41 14.66 -16.53 17.47
CA LYS A 41 13.65 -17.58 17.30
C LYS A 41 12.24 -16.98 17.48
N PRO A 42 11.23 -17.47 16.74
CA PRO A 42 9.83 -17.12 16.98
C PRO A 42 9.40 -17.39 18.44
N PRO A 43 8.38 -16.65 18.94
CA PRO A 43 7.55 -15.68 18.23
C PRO A 43 8.13 -14.26 18.20
N PHE A 44 7.83 -13.54 17.12
CA PHE A 44 8.08 -12.10 16.99
C PHE A 44 7.08 -11.48 16.02
N LEU A 45 6.93 -10.15 16.08
CA LEU A 45 6.17 -9.35 15.12
C LEU A 45 7.12 -8.92 14.01
N MET A 46 6.81 -9.25 12.75
CA MET A 46 7.56 -8.81 11.58
C MET A 46 6.76 -7.77 10.80
N LEU A 47 7.34 -6.59 10.63
CA LEU A 47 6.79 -5.47 9.87
C LEU A 47 7.57 -5.30 8.57
N CYS A 48 6.86 -5.28 7.43
CA CYS A 48 7.49 -5.17 6.10
C CYS A 48 7.00 -3.93 5.35
N ASN A 49 7.87 -3.24 4.61
CA ASN A 49 7.39 -2.27 3.62
C ASN A 49 6.70 -2.98 2.45
N HIS A 50 5.83 -2.28 1.73
CA HIS A 50 5.04 -2.89 0.67
C HIS A 50 5.23 -2.20 -0.68
N ASN A 51 6.02 -2.82 -1.55
CA ASN A 51 6.38 -2.28 -2.86
C ASN A 51 5.93 -3.16 -4.03
N ALA A 52 5.99 -4.49 -3.88
CA ALA A 52 5.59 -5.42 -4.93
C ALA A 52 5.28 -6.82 -4.37
N PHE A 53 4.67 -7.68 -5.18
CA PHE A 53 4.44 -9.07 -4.76
C PHE A 53 5.74 -9.81 -4.37
N PHE A 54 6.88 -9.38 -4.93
CA PHE A 54 8.19 -9.93 -4.62
C PHE A 54 8.59 -9.78 -3.14
N ASP A 55 8.02 -8.81 -2.41
CA ASP A 55 8.23 -8.65 -0.96
C ASP A 55 7.87 -9.94 -0.20
N PHE A 56 6.77 -10.61 -0.57
CA PHE A 56 6.34 -11.85 0.06
C PHE A 56 7.31 -13.01 -0.18
N ILE A 57 7.99 -13.01 -1.33
CA ILE A 57 9.01 -14.01 -1.68
C ILE A 57 10.23 -13.82 -0.77
N ILE A 58 10.67 -12.58 -0.56
CA ILE A 58 11.78 -12.26 0.35
C ILE A 58 11.40 -12.59 1.79
N ALA A 59 10.22 -12.18 2.26
CA ALA A 59 9.71 -12.51 3.59
C ALA A 59 9.69 -14.03 3.85
N SER A 60 9.15 -14.80 2.89
CA SER A 60 9.15 -16.27 2.94
C SER A 60 10.56 -16.87 2.98
N THR A 61 11.52 -16.23 2.32
CA THR A 61 12.91 -16.68 2.23
C THR A 61 13.65 -16.45 3.54
N VAL A 62 13.59 -15.25 4.11
CA VAL A 62 14.27 -14.92 5.39
C VAL A 62 13.69 -15.70 6.57
N LEU A 63 12.38 -15.96 6.55
CA LEU A 63 11.72 -16.76 7.58
C LEU A 63 12.07 -18.26 7.48
N GLY A 64 12.54 -18.73 6.32
CA GLY A 64 13.07 -20.08 6.16
C GLY A 64 12.11 -21.18 6.61
N LYS A 65 12.43 -21.85 7.73
CA LYS A 65 11.62 -22.95 8.30
C LYS A 65 10.60 -22.48 9.35
N ASN A 66 10.71 -21.24 9.81
CA ASN A 66 9.86 -20.66 10.83
C ASN A 66 8.40 -20.64 10.37
N ASP A 67 7.49 -20.99 11.27
CA ASP A 67 6.06 -20.86 11.03
C ASP A 67 5.67 -19.39 11.11
N ALA A 68 4.97 -18.90 10.09
CA ALA A 68 4.61 -17.50 9.96
C ALA A 68 3.18 -17.37 9.44
N ASN A 69 2.48 -16.37 9.95
CA ASN A 69 1.12 -16.05 9.59
C ASN A 69 1.05 -14.64 9.01
N TYR A 70 0.60 -14.53 7.77
CA TYR A 70 0.56 -13.28 7.00
C TYR A 70 -0.83 -12.66 7.06
N VAL A 71 -0.90 -11.37 7.34
CA VAL A 71 -2.15 -10.62 7.16
C VAL A 71 -2.34 -10.29 5.68
N VAL A 72 -3.41 -10.79 5.08
CA VAL A 72 -3.69 -10.66 3.63
C VAL A 72 -5.09 -10.10 3.44
N ALA A 73 -5.25 -9.16 2.51
CA ALA A 73 -6.53 -8.56 2.19
C ALA A 73 -7.50 -9.59 1.54
N ILE A 74 -8.81 -9.38 1.74
CA ILE A 74 -9.87 -10.33 1.38
C ILE A 74 -9.91 -10.67 -0.12
N ASP A 75 -9.50 -9.76 -0.98
CA ASP A 75 -9.39 -9.93 -2.42
C ASP A 75 -8.34 -10.98 -2.80
N GLY A 76 -7.23 -11.06 -2.05
CA GLY A 76 -6.26 -12.16 -2.18
C GLY A 76 -6.87 -13.54 -1.90
N PHE A 77 -7.95 -13.62 -1.12
CA PHE A 77 -8.64 -14.89 -0.80
C PHE A 77 -9.63 -15.33 -1.88
N ILE A 78 -9.91 -14.52 -2.89
CA ILE A 78 -10.92 -14.84 -3.92
C ILE A 78 -10.60 -16.21 -4.56
N LYS A 79 -11.52 -17.16 -4.40
CA LYS A 79 -11.41 -18.55 -4.88
C LYS A 79 -10.19 -19.34 -4.36
N ARG A 80 -9.43 -18.80 -3.41
CA ARG A 80 -8.18 -19.37 -2.88
C ARG A 80 -8.14 -19.45 -1.36
N GLU A 81 -9.27 -19.25 -0.68
CA GLU A 81 -9.32 -19.16 0.79
C GLU A 81 -8.73 -20.39 1.49
N TRP A 82 -9.10 -21.60 1.06
CA TRP A 82 -8.57 -22.82 1.69
C TRP A 82 -7.04 -22.91 1.59
N LEU A 83 -6.47 -22.54 0.44
CA LEU A 83 -5.03 -22.56 0.21
C LEU A 83 -4.32 -21.51 1.08
N LEU A 84 -4.77 -20.25 1.03
CA LEU A 84 -4.17 -19.18 1.82
C LEU A 84 -4.26 -19.46 3.33
N ARG A 85 -5.38 -20.00 3.80
CA ARG A 85 -5.48 -20.43 5.20
C ARG A 85 -4.52 -21.56 5.54
N SER A 86 -4.34 -22.52 4.65
CA SER A 86 -3.38 -23.62 4.82
C SER A 86 -1.92 -23.15 4.80
N LEU A 87 -1.65 -22.00 4.17
CA LEU A 87 -0.36 -21.31 4.22
C LEU A 87 -0.17 -20.46 5.48
N GLY A 88 -1.21 -20.26 6.28
CA GLY A 88 -1.17 -19.46 7.51
C GLY A 88 -1.68 -18.02 7.34
N CYS A 89 -2.29 -17.66 6.21
CA CYS A 89 -2.79 -16.31 6.01
C CYS A 89 -4.04 -16.01 6.86
N ILE A 90 -4.09 -14.81 7.42
CA ILE A 90 -5.22 -14.22 8.13
C ILE A 90 -5.88 -13.20 7.20
N GLY A 91 -7.15 -13.40 6.88
CA GLY A 91 -7.90 -12.46 6.05
C GLY A 91 -8.28 -11.19 6.81
N LYS A 92 -7.93 -10.02 6.26
CA LYS A 92 -8.40 -8.69 6.72
C LYS A 92 -9.17 -7.95 5.63
N ARG A 93 -9.92 -6.93 6.03
CA ARG A 93 -10.37 -5.84 5.15
C ARG A 93 -9.47 -4.63 5.39
N LYS A 94 -9.20 -3.87 4.33
CA LYS A 94 -8.28 -2.72 4.40
C LYS A 94 -8.95 -1.56 5.14
N PHE A 95 -8.17 -0.80 5.90
CA PHE A 95 -8.62 0.40 6.61
C PHE A 95 -9.87 0.24 7.49
N THR A 96 -10.03 -0.94 8.12
CA THR A 96 -11.08 -1.20 9.11
C THR A 96 -10.49 -1.48 10.49
N ASN A 97 -11.16 -1.00 11.54
CA ASN A 97 -10.82 -1.32 12.94
C ASN A 97 -11.32 -2.72 13.33
N ASP A 98 -10.63 -3.76 12.87
CA ASP A 98 -10.98 -5.16 13.14
C ASP A 98 -10.31 -5.69 14.42
N THR A 99 -11.04 -5.71 15.53
CA THR A 99 -10.56 -6.28 16.79
C THR A 99 -10.28 -7.79 16.70
N ASN A 100 -10.92 -8.52 15.77
CA ASN A 100 -10.62 -9.94 15.56
C ASN A 100 -9.25 -10.15 14.93
N LEU A 101 -8.77 -9.22 14.09
CA LEU A 101 -7.42 -9.29 13.56
C LEU A 101 -6.40 -9.24 14.71
N ILE A 102 -6.56 -8.32 15.66
CA ILE A 102 -5.69 -8.20 16.84
C ILE A 102 -5.70 -9.48 17.68
N ARG A 103 -6.89 -10.06 17.94
CA ARG A 103 -7.01 -11.35 18.63
C ARG A 103 -6.34 -12.49 17.87
N ASN A 104 -6.46 -12.52 16.54
CA ASN A 104 -5.83 -13.53 15.71
C ASN A 104 -4.30 -13.39 15.72
N LEU A 105 -3.76 -12.18 15.68
CA LEU A 105 -2.33 -11.93 15.82
C LEU A 105 -1.79 -12.38 17.18
N LYS A 106 -2.54 -12.14 18.26
CA LYS A 106 -2.18 -12.68 19.59
C LYS A 106 -2.15 -14.20 19.59
N LYS A 107 -3.16 -14.86 18.99
CA LYS A 107 -3.16 -16.32 18.82
C LYS A 107 -1.97 -16.84 18.01
N VAL A 108 -1.53 -16.11 16.98
CA VAL A 108 -0.32 -16.46 16.21
C VAL A 108 0.91 -16.48 17.11
N VAL A 109 1.10 -15.41 17.88
CA VAL A 109 2.20 -15.28 18.83
C VAL A 109 2.14 -16.39 19.89
N ASP A 110 0.95 -16.69 20.42
CA ASP A 110 0.75 -17.74 21.43
C ASP A 110 1.00 -19.16 20.89
N MET A 111 0.88 -19.37 19.57
CA MET A 111 1.31 -20.60 18.91
C MET A 111 2.84 -20.69 18.75
N GLY A 112 3.60 -19.64 19.08
CA GLY A 112 5.03 -19.56 18.81
C GLY A 112 5.37 -19.28 17.35
N ASN A 113 4.44 -18.70 16.58
CA ASN A 113 4.64 -18.35 15.17
C ASN A 113 5.02 -16.87 15.02
N VAL A 114 5.56 -16.52 13.85
CA VAL A 114 5.81 -15.13 13.46
C VAL A 114 4.53 -14.48 12.94
N ALA A 115 4.18 -13.32 13.48
CA ALA A 115 3.08 -12.50 12.98
C ALA A 115 3.63 -11.52 11.93
N VAL A 116 3.25 -11.68 10.65
CA VAL A 116 3.76 -10.84 9.56
C VAL A 116 2.70 -9.84 9.12
N ILE A 117 3.06 -8.55 9.11
CA ILE A 117 2.18 -7.45 8.75
C ILE A 117 2.92 -6.51 7.80
N TYR A 118 2.21 -6.07 6.76
CA TYR A 118 2.59 -4.93 5.92
C TYR A 118 1.77 -3.74 6.43
N PRO A 119 2.32 -2.90 7.34
CA PRO A 119 1.53 -1.91 8.07
C PRO A 119 1.00 -0.78 7.19
N GLU A 120 1.66 -0.52 6.06
CA GLU A 120 1.22 0.39 4.99
C GLU A 120 -0.11 -0.01 4.35
N ALA A 121 -0.52 -1.29 4.52
CA ALA A 121 -1.79 -1.88 4.10
C ALA A 121 -2.12 -1.85 2.59
N ARG A 122 -1.26 -1.23 1.77
CA ARG A 122 -1.31 -1.15 0.30
C ARG A 122 0.12 -1.06 -0.24
N TYR A 123 0.30 -1.31 -1.54
CA TYR A 123 1.57 -1.04 -2.19
C TYR A 123 1.85 0.47 -2.22
N SER A 124 3.12 0.85 -2.13
CA SER A 124 3.57 2.22 -2.34
C SER A 124 3.20 2.69 -3.76
N LEU A 125 2.60 3.89 -3.83
CA LEU A 125 2.18 4.49 -5.09
C LEU A 125 3.37 5.09 -5.86
N CYS A 126 4.39 5.57 -5.16
CA CYS A 126 5.53 6.30 -5.72
C CYS A 126 6.91 5.79 -5.25
N GLY A 127 6.97 4.61 -4.63
CA GLY A 127 8.23 3.96 -4.24
C GLY A 127 8.84 4.48 -2.94
N THR A 128 8.08 5.29 -2.19
CA THR A 128 8.41 5.74 -0.84
C THR A 128 7.40 5.24 0.18
N THR A 129 7.70 5.43 1.45
CA THR A 129 6.88 5.04 2.60
C THR A 129 5.44 5.54 2.47
N ALA A 130 4.47 4.63 2.63
CA ALA A 130 3.08 5.03 2.80
C ALA A 130 2.78 5.31 4.27
N VAL A 131 1.66 5.98 4.53
CA VAL A 131 1.27 6.35 5.90
C VAL A 131 1.12 5.13 6.81
N LEU A 132 1.71 5.22 8.00
CA LEU A 132 1.69 4.15 8.98
C LEU A 132 0.67 4.44 10.09
N PRO A 133 -0.10 3.44 10.54
CA PRO A 133 -1.10 3.68 11.57
C PRO A 133 -0.46 3.89 12.95
N ARG A 134 -0.90 4.92 13.69
CA ARG A 134 -0.44 5.17 15.09
C ARG A 134 -0.63 3.99 16.05
N SER A 135 -1.49 3.04 15.70
CA SER A 135 -1.76 1.85 16.50
C SER A 135 -0.63 0.80 16.48
N LEU A 136 0.42 0.94 15.68
CA LEU A 136 1.50 -0.04 15.60
C LEU A 136 2.23 -0.23 16.94
N GLY A 137 2.58 0.85 17.63
CA GLY A 137 3.21 0.79 18.95
C GLY A 137 2.30 0.13 19.99
N LYS A 138 0.99 0.39 19.94
CA LYS A 138 -0.01 -0.30 20.77
C LYS A 138 -0.07 -1.80 20.47
N LEU A 139 -0.01 -2.18 19.19
CA LEU A 139 0.02 -3.58 18.78
C LEU A 139 1.29 -4.28 19.25
N ALA A 140 2.47 -3.66 19.07
CA ALA A 140 3.74 -4.20 19.54
C ALA A 140 3.72 -4.44 21.05
N LYS A 141 3.30 -3.44 21.84
CA LYS A 141 3.10 -3.55 23.29
C LYS A 141 2.14 -4.68 23.67
N PHE A 142 1.01 -4.75 23.00
CA PHE A 142 -0.02 -5.77 23.28
C PHE A 142 0.46 -7.20 22.99
N LEU A 143 1.26 -7.39 21.94
CA LEU A 143 1.83 -8.70 21.62
C LEU A 143 2.98 -9.09 22.56
N GLY A 144 3.74 -8.11 23.08
CA GLY A 144 4.79 -8.35 24.08
C GLY A 144 5.94 -9.25 23.58
N VAL A 145 6.26 -9.14 22.30
CA VAL A 145 7.31 -9.92 21.61
C VAL A 145 8.25 -8.98 20.86
N PRO A 146 9.46 -9.43 20.47
CA PRO A 146 10.37 -8.63 19.67
C PRO A 146 9.71 -8.10 18.39
N VAL A 147 10.14 -6.91 17.95
CA VAL A 147 9.73 -6.31 16.67
C VAL A 147 10.90 -6.42 15.70
N VAL A 148 10.61 -7.00 14.55
CA VAL A 148 11.55 -7.24 13.45
C VAL A 148 11.05 -6.48 12.23
N THR A 149 11.95 -5.88 11.46
CA THR A 149 11.62 -5.23 10.19
C THR A 149 12.24 -5.96 9.01
N LEU A 150 11.53 -5.92 7.89
CA LEU A 150 12.02 -6.34 6.58
C LEU A 150 11.76 -5.24 5.57
N ILE A 151 12.79 -4.46 5.26
CA ILE A 151 12.70 -3.36 4.30
C ILE A 151 13.31 -3.82 2.98
N CYS A 152 12.49 -3.92 1.94
CA CYS A 152 12.89 -4.32 0.59
C CYS A 152 13.15 -3.10 -0.29
N HIS A 153 14.21 -3.17 -1.11
CA HIS A 153 14.65 -2.16 -2.06
C HIS A 153 14.83 -2.75 -3.46
N GLY A 154 14.58 -1.92 -4.47
CA GLY A 154 14.52 -2.27 -5.88
C GLY A 154 13.21 -2.92 -6.32
N HIS A 155 12.27 -3.14 -5.40
CA HIS A 155 11.04 -3.87 -5.67
C HIS A 155 9.99 -2.98 -6.36
N HIS A 156 9.88 -1.71 -5.95
CA HIS A 156 8.95 -0.78 -6.57
C HIS A 156 9.43 -0.44 -7.98
N VAL A 157 10.69 -0.06 -8.18
CA VAL A 157 11.19 0.27 -9.52
C VAL A 157 11.17 -0.91 -10.48
N ASN A 158 11.20 -2.15 -9.96
CA ASN A 158 11.04 -3.39 -10.71
C ASN A 158 9.60 -3.63 -11.19
N SER A 159 8.61 -3.40 -10.33
CA SER A 159 7.21 -3.69 -10.62
C SER A 159 6.31 -2.71 -9.87
N PRO A 160 6.32 -1.42 -10.26
CA PRO A 160 5.61 -0.40 -9.49
C PRO A 160 4.11 -0.64 -9.59
N PHE A 161 3.35 -0.16 -8.61
CA PHE A 161 1.92 -0.41 -8.51
C PHE A 161 1.12 -0.01 -9.77
N TRP A 162 1.58 1.02 -10.47
CA TRP A 162 0.99 1.53 -11.72
C TRP A 162 1.44 0.80 -12.99
N ASN A 163 2.40 -0.13 -12.89
CA ASN A 163 2.79 -0.99 -14.00
C ASN A 163 1.98 -2.30 -13.97
N THR A 164 1.00 -2.41 -14.85
CA THR A 164 0.11 -3.58 -14.96
C THR A 164 0.57 -4.63 -15.98
N SER A 165 1.80 -4.49 -16.50
CA SER A 165 2.28 -5.31 -17.62
C SER A 165 3.18 -6.47 -17.19
N HIS A 166 4.40 -6.17 -16.73
CA HIS A 166 5.42 -7.15 -16.41
C HIS A 166 6.47 -6.55 -15.47
N ASP A 167 7.22 -7.40 -14.77
CA ASP A 167 8.40 -6.95 -14.01
C ASP A 167 9.53 -6.53 -14.96
N ARG A 168 10.31 -5.53 -14.55
CA ARG A 168 11.37 -4.89 -15.34
C ARG A 168 12.72 -5.58 -15.23
N GLY A 169 12.81 -6.72 -14.54
CA GLY A 169 14.03 -7.50 -14.39
C GLY A 169 15.14 -6.84 -13.58
N VAL A 170 14.79 -5.97 -12.62
CA VAL A 170 15.77 -5.31 -11.73
C VAL A 170 16.59 -6.36 -10.98
N ARG A 171 17.91 -6.19 -11.01
CA ARG A 171 18.87 -7.09 -10.40
C ARG A 171 20.24 -6.41 -10.19
N PRO A 172 20.89 -6.61 -9.03
CA PRO A 172 20.34 -7.22 -7.82
C PRO A 172 19.22 -6.35 -7.21
N THR A 173 18.31 -6.98 -6.49
CA THR A 173 17.43 -6.31 -5.51
C THR A 173 18.08 -6.40 -4.13
N GLU A 174 17.63 -5.60 -3.16
CA GLU A 174 18.20 -5.59 -1.81
C GLU A 174 17.08 -5.72 -0.76
N ALA A 175 17.41 -6.31 0.40
CA ALA A 175 16.52 -6.30 1.54
C ALA A 175 17.31 -6.28 2.85
N THR A 176 16.81 -5.53 3.83
CA THR A 176 17.36 -5.46 5.18
C THR A 176 16.40 -6.15 6.14
N TYR A 177 16.85 -7.25 6.73
CA TYR A 177 16.14 -7.98 7.78
C TYR A 177 16.79 -7.65 9.13
N LYS A 178 16.03 -7.05 10.05
CA LYS A 178 16.61 -6.41 11.23
C LYS A 178 15.78 -6.66 12.48
N LEU A 179 16.44 -6.99 13.58
CA LEU A 179 15.84 -6.90 14.91
C LEU A 179 15.77 -5.42 15.29
N LEU A 180 14.58 -4.82 15.15
CA LEU A 180 14.37 -3.41 15.44
C LEU A 180 14.26 -3.17 16.95
N LEU A 181 13.45 -3.97 17.64
CA LEU A 181 13.26 -3.88 19.10
C LEU A 181 13.29 -5.29 19.72
N THR A 182 14.10 -5.43 20.75
CA THR A 182 14.09 -6.59 21.66
C THR A 182 12.78 -6.64 22.45
N LYS A 183 12.49 -7.78 23.08
CA LYS A 183 11.29 -7.92 23.93
C LYS A 183 11.34 -6.94 25.10
N GLU A 184 12.50 -6.80 25.72
CA GLU A 184 12.76 -5.93 26.86
C GLU A 184 12.53 -4.46 26.47
N GLN A 185 12.98 -4.04 25.28
CA GLN A 185 12.70 -2.71 24.75
C GLN A 185 11.19 -2.51 24.49
N VAL A 186 10.51 -3.50 23.91
CA VAL A 186 9.05 -3.43 23.72
C VAL A 186 8.32 -3.30 25.05
N GLU A 187 8.78 -3.94 26.13
CA GLU A 187 8.17 -3.86 27.46
C GLU A 187 8.45 -2.51 28.16
N THR A 188 9.62 -1.92 27.95
CA THR A 188 10.08 -0.73 28.70
C THR A 188 9.83 0.61 28.01
N LEU A 189 9.96 0.71 26.69
CA LEU A 189 9.77 1.95 25.94
C LEU A 189 8.30 2.39 25.91
N ASP A 190 7.99 3.68 25.84
CA ASP A 190 6.61 4.12 25.63
C ASP A 190 6.13 3.89 24.18
N ILE A 191 4.82 4.00 23.96
CA ILE A 191 4.19 3.73 22.65
C ILE A 191 4.68 4.68 21.56
N ASP A 192 4.91 5.95 21.88
CA ASP A 192 5.29 6.96 20.89
C ASP A 192 6.74 6.77 20.48
N THR A 193 7.63 6.41 21.41
CA THR A 193 9.00 6.01 21.11
C THR A 193 9.05 4.75 20.23
N ILE A 194 8.23 3.73 20.50
CA ILE A 194 8.14 2.54 19.63
C ILE A 194 7.67 2.93 18.23
N ASN A 195 6.62 3.74 18.12
CA ASN A 195 6.13 4.22 16.84
C ASN A 195 7.22 5.01 16.09
N LYS A 196 7.98 5.87 16.78
CA LYS A 196 9.09 6.60 16.18
C LYS A 196 10.15 5.68 15.59
N TYR A 197 10.60 4.66 16.33
CA TYR A 197 11.55 3.68 15.78
C TYR A 197 11.03 2.96 14.55
N ILE A 198 9.74 2.60 14.54
CA ILE A 198 9.12 1.96 13.36
C ILE A 198 9.08 2.93 12.18
N VAL A 199 8.68 4.19 12.38
CA VAL A 199 8.62 5.21 11.32
C VAL A 199 10.00 5.48 10.75
N ASP A 200 11.00 5.68 11.61
CA ASP A 200 12.38 5.97 11.21
C ASP A 200 12.94 4.80 10.38
N GLU A 201 12.64 3.55 10.75
CA GLU A 201 13.05 2.35 10.00
C GLU A 201 12.34 2.22 8.64
N PHE A 202 11.10 2.69 8.54
CA PHE A 202 10.31 2.64 7.32
C PHE A 202 10.66 3.77 6.34
N GLN A 203 11.60 4.66 6.63
CA GLN A 203 12.03 5.69 5.68
C GLN A 203 12.85 5.07 4.54
N TYR A 204 12.23 4.90 3.37
CA TYR A 204 12.90 4.39 2.17
C TYR A 204 12.45 5.12 0.91
N ASP A 205 13.32 5.10 -0.10
CA ASP A 205 13.07 5.68 -1.42
C ASP A 205 13.70 4.80 -2.50
N ASP A 206 12.85 4.13 -3.27
CA ASP A 206 13.28 3.15 -4.25
C ASP A 206 13.91 3.78 -5.51
N PHE A 207 13.51 5.01 -5.84
CA PHE A 207 14.09 5.77 -6.95
C PHE A 207 15.47 6.31 -6.59
N ALA A 208 15.64 6.82 -5.38
CA ALA A 208 16.94 7.22 -4.84
C ALA A 208 17.87 6.01 -4.72
N TRP A 209 17.38 4.88 -4.22
CA TRP A 209 18.11 3.61 -4.18
C TRP A 209 18.58 3.19 -5.57
N GLN A 210 17.68 3.22 -6.57
CA GLN A 210 17.99 2.86 -7.96
C GLN A 210 19.17 3.69 -8.49
N LYS A 211 19.11 5.01 -8.28
CA LYS A 211 20.15 5.96 -8.72
C LYS A 211 21.47 5.72 -8.01
N GLN A 212 21.46 5.58 -6.68
CA GLN A 212 22.67 5.34 -5.87
C GLN A 212 23.37 4.03 -6.25
N ARG A 213 22.60 2.98 -6.56
CA ARG A 213 23.13 1.68 -7.01
C ARG A 213 23.49 1.65 -8.49
N GLY A 214 23.18 2.71 -9.25
CA GLY A 214 23.44 2.77 -10.69
C GLY A 214 22.64 1.75 -11.51
N ILE A 215 21.48 1.33 -11.03
CA ILE A 215 20.64 0.32 -11.68
C ILE A 215 19.93 0.92 -12.89
N ARG A 216 20.30 0.46 -14.08
CA ARG A 216 19.69 0.87 -15.35
C ARG A 216 18.49 0.00 -15.70
N ILE A 217 17.33 0.63 -15.82
CA ILE A 217 16.08 -0.01 -16.26
C ILE A 217 15.80 0.39 -17.71
N ARG A 218 16.08 -0.53 -18.64
CA ARG A 218 15.96 -0.31 -20.10
C ARG A 218 14.57 -0.61 -20.66
N ASP A 219 13.59 -0.87 -19.80
CA ASP A 219 12.23 -1.12 -20.22
C ASP A 219 11.71 0.09 -21.04
N LYS A 220 11.20 -0.20 -22.23
CA LYS A 220 10.64 0.79 -23.17
C LYS A 220 9.28 1.30 -22.73
N LYS A 221 8.65 0.66 -21.74
CA LYS A 221 7.35 0.97 -21.14
C LYS A 221 7.47 1.50 -19.71
N ARG A 222 8.67 1.90 -19.28
CA ARG A 222 8.94 2.27 -17.89
C ARG A 222 8.13 3.46 -17.34
N ALA A 223 7.55 4.32 -18.19
CA ALA A 223 6.65 5.39 -17.77
C ALA A 223 5.16 5.05 -17.95
N GLU A 224 4.80 3.94 -18.61
CA GLU A 224 3.40 3.56 -18.85
C GLU A 224 2.66 3.38 -17.52
N GLY A 225 1.58 4.15 -17.33
CA GLY A 225 0.76 4.16 -16.11
C GLY A 225 1.14 5.26 -15.11
N LEU A 226 2.31 5.90 -15.23
CA LEU A 226 2.79 6.87 -14.25
C LEU A 226 1.87 8.09 -14.10
N HIS A 227 1.17 8.50 -15.16
CA HIS A 227 0.16 9.58 -15.13
C HIS A 227 -1.00 9.34 -14.17
N ARG A 228 -1.23 8.10 -13.72
CA ARG A 228 -2.23 7.80 -12.69
C ARG A 228 -1.76 8.23 -11.31
N VAL A 229 -0.46 8.08 -11.05
CA VAL A 229 0.18 8.58 -9.83
C VAL A 229 0.37 10.09 -9.93
N LEU A 230 0.98 10.56 -11.02
CA LEU A 230 1.25 11.97 -11.30
C LEU A 230 0.13 12.57 -12.15
N TYR A 231 -0.99 12.88 -11.50
CA TYR A 231 -2.25 13.27 -12.15
C TYR A 231 -2.39 14.79 -12.39
N LYS A 232 -1.55 15.62 -11.79
CA LYS A 232 -1.58 17.10 -11.89
C LYS A 232 -0.31 17.62 -12.56
N CYS A 233 -0.47 18.47 -13.55
CA CYS A 233 0.65 19.06 -14.29
C CYS A 233 1.34 20.17 -13.47
N PRO A 234 2.66 20.13 -13.24
CA PRO A 234 3.37 21.15 -12.48
C PRO A 234 3.59 22.43 -13.29
N ASN A 235 3.50 22.36 -14.62
CA ASN A 235 3.70 23.51 -15.51
C ASN A 235 2.45 24.39 -15.64
N CYS A 236 1.27 23.80 -15.80
CA CYS A 236 0.02 24.55 -16.03
C CYS A 236 -1.06 24.29 -14.97
N LEU A 237 -0.78 23.49 -13.95
CA LEU A 237 -1.67 23.15 -12.83
C LEU A 237 -2.94 22.37 -13.19
N SER A 238 -3.15 22.04 -14.47
CA SER A 238 -4.28 21.23 -14.93
C SER A 238 -4.25 19.86 -14.28
N GLU A 239 -5.38 19.42 -13.75
CA GLU A 239 -5.57 18.05 -13.26
C GLU A 239 -6.14 17.18 -14.36
N GLN A 240 -5.91 15.86 -14.26
CA GLN A 240 -6.53 14.82 -15.10
C GLN A 240 -6.22 14.89 -16.60
N ASN A 241 -5.36 15.82 -17.00
CA ASN A 241 -4.85 15.98 -18.35
C ASN A 241 -3.44 15.38 -18.50
N MET A 242 -3.03 14.51 -17.56
CA MET A 242 -1.77 13.80 -17.63
C MET A 242 -1.96 12.47 -18.36
N THR A 243 -1.04 12.13 -19.25
CA THR A 243 -0.99 10.87 -19.97
C THR A 243 0.44 10.33 -19.99
N SER A 244 0.61 9.03 -20.23
CA SER A 244 1.93 8.42 -20.34
C SER A 244 1.95 7.34 -21.41
N SER A 245 3.05 7.24 -22.16
CA SER A 245 3.26 6.19 -23.15
C SER A 245 4.74 5.87 -23.28
N GLY A 246 5.07 4.59 -23.29
CA GLY A 246 6.45 4.11 -23.35
C GLY A 246 7.30 4.65 -22.19
N ILE A 247 8.17 5.61 -22.51
CA ILE A 247 9.12 6.24 -21.58
C ILE A 247 8.72 7.68 -21.25
N ARG A 248 7.60 8.17 -21.77
CA ARG A 248 7.18 9.58 -21.65
C ARG A 248 5.95 9.73 -20.78
N ILE A 249 5.91 10.87 -20.10
CA ILE A 249 4.72 11.43 -19.46
C ILE A 249 4.46 12.82 -20.09
N ALA A 250 3.20 13.17 -20.31
CA ALA A 250 2.82 14.38 -21.03
C ALA A 250 1.55 14.99 -20.45
N CYS A 251 1.43 16.31 -20.56
CA CYS A 251 0.21 17.05 -20.26
C CYS A 251 -0.53 17.40 -21.56
N THR A 252 -1.74 16.88 -21.74
CA THR A 252 -2.59 17.16 -22.91
C THR A 252 -3.17 18.58 -22.93
N ALA A 253 -3.16 19.29 -21.79
CA ALA A 253 -3.68 20.65 -21.70
C ALA A 253 -2.67 21.72 -22.17
N CYS A 254 -1.39 21.59 -21.80
CA CYS A 254 -0.34 22.55 -22.18
C CYS A 254 0.71 22.01 -23.15
N GLY A 255 0.68 20.71 -23.46
CA GLY A 255 1.61 20.06 -24.38
C GLY A 255 3.00 19.78 -23.78
N LYS A 256 3.26 20.07 -22.50
CA LYS A 256 4.55 19.77 -21.88
C LYS A 256 4.78 18.26 -21.77
N GLU A 257 6.00 17.82 -22.03
CA GLU A 257 6.41 16.42 -22.00
C GLU A 257 7.67 16.24 -21.16
N TRP A 258 7.75 15.11 -20.47
CA TRP A 258 8.93 14.64 -19.76
C TRP A 258 9.25 13.20 -20.18
N GLU A 259 10.54 12.90 -20.27
CA GLU A 259 11.07 11.55 -20.44
C GLU A 259 11.54 11.00 -19.09
N MET A 260 11.10 9.79 -18.76
CA MET A 260 11.69 9.00 -17.67
C MET A 260 12.97 8.36 -18.17
N THR A 261 14.10 8.68 -17.57
CA THR A 261 15.41 8.10 -17.89
C THR A 261 15.51 6.63 -17.47
N GLU A 262 16.56 5.94 -17.88
CA GLU A 262 16.85 4.57 -17.40
C GLU A 262 17.22 4.51 -15.91
N TYR A 263 17.42 5.65 -15.25
CA TYR A 263 17.76 5.76 -13.83
C TYR A 263 16.56 6.18 -12.96
N GLY A 264 15.35 6.25 -13.54
CA GLY A 264 14.14 6.58 -12.81
C GLY A 264 13.87 8.09 -12.64
N GLU A 265 14.76 8.95 -13.14
CA GLU A 265 14.57 10.41 -13.13
C GLU A 265 13.68 10.87 -14.28
N LEU A 266 12.90 11.93 -14.08
CA LEU A 266 12.18 12.65 -15.13
C LEU A 266 13.02 13.80 -15.69
N ARG A 267 12.94 14.03 -17.00
CA ARG A 267 13.57 15.17 -17.68
C ARG A 267 12.60 15.77 -18.67
N ALA A 268 12.33 17.07 -18.56
CA ALA A 268 11.52 17.78 -19.54
C ALA A 268 12.18 17.68 -20.92
N ILE A 269 11.37 17.46 -21.97
CA ILE A 269 11.87 17.44 -23.35
C ILE A 269 12.24 18.86 -23.81
N SER A 270 11.51 19.86 -23.30
CA SER A 270 11.77 21.28 -23.52
C SER A 270 11.49 22.10 -22.25
N GLY A 271 12.27 23.14 -22.04
CA GLY A 271 12.18 24.01 -20.86
C GLY A 271 12.68 23.35 -19.58
N ASP A 272 12.24 23.88 -18.44
CA ASP A 272 12.69 23.44 -17.12
C ASP A 272 12.07 22.10 -16.73
N THR A 273 12.82 21.29 -15.98
CA THR A 273 12.32 20.09 -15.31
C THR A 273 11.91 20.47 -13.89
N GLU A 274 10.61 20.59 -13.62
CA GLU A 274 10.09 20.99 -12.31
C GLU A 274 10.44 19.98 -11.22
N PHE A 275 10.28 18.69 -11.55
CA PHE A 275 10.56 17.58 -10.65
C PHE A 275 11.32 16.50 -11.40
N SER A 276 12.61 16.37 -11.11
CA SER A 276 13.41 15.26 -11.67
C SER A 276 13.17 13.95 -10.92
N HIS A 277 12.73 14.02 -9.67
CA HIS A 277 12.47 12.87 -8.81
C HIS A 277 10.97 12.64 -8.70
N ILE A 278 10.50 11.44 -9.04
CA ILE A 278 9.06 11.11 -9.09
C ILE A 278 8.36 11.34 -7.73
N PRO A 279 8.94 10.91 -6.59
CA PRO A 279 8.37 11.20 -5.28
C PRO A 279 8.16 12.69 -4.99
N ASP A 280 9.03 13.59 -5.48
CA ASP A 280 8.89 15.03 -5.24
C ASP A 280 7.64 15.59 -5.94
N TRP A 281 7.35 15.14 -7.16
CA TRP A 281 6.12 15.50 -7.87
C TRP A 281 4.89 14.99 -7.10
N TYR A 282 4.90 13.72 -6.69
CA TYR A 282 3.79 13.14 -5.91
C TYR A 282 3.54 13.88 -4.59
N GLU A 283 4.59 14.26 -3.85
CA GLU A 283 4.45 15.04 -2.62
C GLU A 283 4.02 16.48 -2.88
N TRP A 284 4.40 17.09 -4.01
CA TRP A 284 3.84 18.37 -4.45
C TRP A 284 2.33 18.28 -4.71
N GLU A 285 1.84 17.19 -5.30
CA GLU A 285 0.40 16.95 -5.46
C GLU A 285 -0.30 16.82 -4.10
N ARG A 286 0.33 16.14 -3.12
CA ARG A 286 -0.16 16.09 -1.74
C ARG A 286 -0.26 17.49 -1.13
N LEU A 287 0.75 18.35 -1.32
CA LEU A 287 0.72 19.73 -0.83
C LEU A 287 -0.42 20.54 -1.47
N CYS A 288 -0.69 20.33 -2.75
CA CYS A 288 -1.84 20.97 -3.42
C CYS A 288 -3.17 20.53 -2.77
N VAL A 289 -3.35 19.23 -2.53
CA VAL A 289 -4.56 18.69 -1.88
C VAL A 289 -4.68 19.18 -0.44
N ARG A 290 -3.57 19.21 0.31
CA ARG A 290 -3.52 19.77 1.67
C ARG A 290 -4.05 21.19 1.71
N LYS A 291 -3.60 22.04 0.77
CA LYS A 291 -4.07 23.42 0.65
C LYS A 291 -5.57 23.49 0.41
N GLU A 292 -6.12 22.69 -0.50
CA GLU A 292 -7.57 22.60 -0.75
C GLU A 292 -8.35 22.21 0.52
N VAL A 293 -7.83 21.26 1.31
CA VAL A 293 -8.43 20.82 2.57
C VAL A 293 -8.36 21.90 3.66
N GLU A 294 -7.21 22.56 3.80
CA GLU A 294 -7.00 23.62 4.78
C GLU A 294 -7.90 24.84 4.48
N GLU A 295 -8.10 25.17 3.21
CA GLU A 295 -9.03 26.21 2.72
C GLU A 295 -10.51 25.78 2.75
N GLY A 296 -10.80 24.49 2.95
CA GLY A 296 -12.16 23.94 2.95
C GLY A 296 -12.81 23.84 1.56
N SER A 297 -12.00 23.87 0.50
CA SER A 297 -12.44 23.86 -0.90
C SER A 297 -12.39 22.48 -1.57
N TYR A 298 -11.78 21.48 -0.93
CA TYR A 298 -11.69 20.13 -1.49
C TYR A 298 -13.08 19.48 -1.69
N SER A 299 -13.35 19.05 -2.93
CA SER A 299 -14.50 18.22 -3.28
C SER A 299 -14.25 17.48 -4.60
N SER A 300 -14.73 16.23 -4.69
CA SER A 300 -14.80 15.51 -5.95
C SER A 300 -15.95 15.96 -6.86
N GLY A 301 -16.88 16.77 -6.33
CA GLY A 301 -18.22 16.90 -6.91
C GLY A 301 -18.97 15.56 -6.88
N VAL A 302 -20.09 15.49 -7.59
CA VAL A 302 -20.87 14.26 -7.74
C VAL A 302 -20.32 13.47 -8.92
N LEU A 303 -19.74 12.31 -8.64
CA LEU A 303 -19.22 11.39 -9.67
C LEU A 303 -20.23 10.26 -9.91
N SER A 304 -20.53 9.96 -11.16
CA SER A 304 -21.20 8.69 -11.51
C SER A 304 -20.23 7.53 -11.26
N VAL A 305 -20.73 6.42 -10.71
CA VAL A 305 -19.89 5.25 -10.39
C VAL A 305 -20.54 3.92 -10.76
N VAL A 306 -19.71 2.93 -11.04
CA VAL A 306 -20.07 1.50 -10.98
C VAL A 306 -19.57 0.94 -9.65
N VAL A 307 -20.36 0.10 -8.97
CA VAL A 307 -19.96 -0.51 -7.70
C VAL A 307 -20.03 -2.04 -7.77
N ASP A 308 -18.90 -2.68 -7.44
CA ASP A 308 -18.81 -4.12 -7.15
C ASP A 308 -18.66 -4.33 -5.64
N SER A 309 -19.48 -5.18 -5.04
CA SER A 309 -19.36 -5.63 -3.64
C SER A 309 -18.50 -6.90 -3.56
N LEU A 310 -17.70 -7.01 -2.51
CA LEU A 310 -16.89 -8.17 -2.17
C LEU A 310 -17.20 -8.63 -0.73
N PRO A 311 -18.34 -9.30 -0.51
CA PRO A 311 -18.81 -9.63 0.83
C PRO A 311 -18.03 -10.80 1.44
N ASN A 312 -17.36 -11.60 0.61
CA ASN A 312 -16.54 -12.73 1.05
C ASN A 312 -15.59 -13.20 -0.07
N SER A 313 -14.81 -14.24 0.22
CA SER A 313 -13.83 -14.88 -0.65
C SER A 313 -14.40 -15.62 -1.87
N LYS A 314 -15.72 -15.68 -2.07
CA LYS A 314 -16.31 -16.33 -3.27
C LYS A 314 -16.13 -15.47 -4.52
N GLY A 315 -16.04 -14.15 -4.36
CA GLY A 315 -15.80 -13.21 -5.46
C GLY A 315 -16.77 -12.03 -5.45
N PHE A 316 -16.70 -11.24 -6.52
CA PHE A 316 -17.44 -10.01 -6.68
C PHE A 316 -18.91 -10.21 -7.01
N ILE A 317 -19.75 -9.31 -6.50
CA ILE A 317 -21.16 -9.16 -6.85
C ILE A 317 -21.35 -7.75 -7.40
N ARG A 318 -21.90 -7.63 -8.62
CA ARG A 318 -22.27 -6.33 -9.17
C ARG A 318 -23.44 -5.76 -8.38
N LEU A 319 -23.22 -4.66 -7.67
CA LEU A 319 -24.33 -3.92 -7.05
C LEU A 319 -25.08 -3.14 -8.14
N GLY A 320 -24.42 -2.21 -8.82
CA GLY A 320 -25.08 -1.42 -9.85
C GLY A 320 -24.33 -0.14 -10.20
N ARG A 321 -25.07 0.84 -10.70
CA ARG A 321 -24.60 2.21 -10.92
C ARG A 321 -25.13 3.13 -9.83
N GLY A 322 -24.37 4.17 -9.54
CA GLY A 322 -24.62 5.04 -8.42
C GLY A 322 -23.90 6.36 -8.51
N THR A 323 -23.80 7.05 -7.38
CA THR A 323 -23.01 8.26 -7.21
C THR A 323 -22.00 8.12 -6.09
N LEU A 324 -20.89 8.84 -6.22
CA LEU A 324 -19.88 9.02 -5.19
C LEU A 324 -19.61 10.51 -5.01
N ILE A 325 -19.56 10.94 -3.76
CA ILE A 325 -19.04 12.24 -3.33
C ILE A 325 -17.91 11.98 -2.33
N HIS A 326 -16.78 12.63 -2.53
CA HIS A 326 -15.68 12.70 -1.56
C HIS A 326 -15.30 14.17 -1.36
N ASP A 327 -15.63 14.70 -0.18
CA ASP A 327 -15.45 16.12 0.15
C ASP A 327 -14.98 16.28 1.61
N MET A 328 -15.10 17.50 2.14
CA MET A 328 -14.73 17.85 3.52
C MET A 328 -15.40 16.98 4.61
N ASN A 329 -16.47 16.24 4.30
CA ASN A 329 -17.15 15.34 5.22
C ASN A 329 -16.73 13.87 5.08
N GLY A 330 -15.88 13.54 4.10
CA GLY A 330 -15.46 12.18 3.79
C GLY A 330 -16.21 11.60 2.59
N PHE A 331 -16.40 10.28 2.55
CA PHE A 331 -17.05 9.60 1.42
C PHE A 331 -18.54 9.38 1.66
N ARG A 332 -19.34 9.57 0.61
CA ARG A 332 -20.71 9.08 0.50
C ARG A 332 -20.90 8.41 -0.85
N VAL A 333 -21.30 7.14 -0.82
CA VAL A 333 -21.59 6.33 -2.02
C VAL A 333 -23.03 5.85 -1.94
N GLU A 334 -23.81 6.15 -2.97
CA GLU A 334 -25.18 5.66 -3.11
C GLU A 334 -25.28 4.82 -4.38
N VAL A 335 -25.84 3.60 -4.28
CA VAL A 335 -26.00 2.70 -5.42
C VAL A 335 -27.39 2.06 -5.38
N THR A 336 -28.03 1.93 -6.54
CA THR A 336 -29.27 1.16 -6.68
C THR A 336 -28.93 -0.18 -7.32
N ASP A 337 -29.33 -1.28 -6.67
CA ASP A 337 -29.11 -2.61 -7.20
C ASP A 337 -30.10 -3.01 -8.29
N ARG A 338 -29.90 -4.17 -8.90
CA ARG A 338 -30.77 -4.69 -9.98
C ARG A 338 -32.21 -4.95 -9.54
N GLU A 339 -32.45 -5.12 -8.24
CA GLU A 339 -33.78 -5.30 -7.67
C GLU A 339 -34.44 -3.97 -7.29
N GLY A 340 -33.79 -2.84 -7.62
CA GLY A 340 -34.28 -1.49 -7.29
C GLY A 340 -34.04 -1.08 -5.85
N ARG A 341 -33.29 -1.86 -5.05
CA ARG A 341 -32.98 -1.52 -3.66
C ARG A 341 -31.84 -0.52 -3.62
N ARG A 342 -32.00 0.52 -2.80
CA ARG A 342 -30.96 1.51 -2.53
C ARG A 342 -30.02 1.01 -1.45
N HIS A 343 -28.73 1.16 -1.68
CA HIS A 343 -27.65 0.90 -0.73
C HIS A 343 -26.80 2.15 -0.58
N GLU A 344 -26.34 2.41 0.63
CA GLU A 344 -25.48 3.56 0.94
C GLU A 344 -24.27 3.12 1.75
N MET A 345 -23.12 3.75 1.49
CA MET A 345 -21.95 3.69 2.35
C MET A 345 -21.43 5.10 2.63
N ILE A 346 -21.37 5.44 3.92
CA ILE A 346 -20.79 6.69 4.40
C ILE A 346 -19.50 6.37 5.18
N LYS A 347 -18.43 7.10 4.86
CA LYS A 347 -17.16 7.11 5.60
C LYS A 347 -16.84 8.53 5.99
N GLU A 348 -17.24 8.91 7.20
CA GLU A 348 -16.86 10.20 7.77
C GLU A 348 -15.33 10.27 7.92
N VAL A 349 -14.76 11.47 7.80
CA VAL A 349 -13.33 11.74 7.98
C VAL A 349 -12.70 10.99 9.19
N PRO A 350 -13.22 11.09 10.44
CA PRO A 350 -12.61 10.41 11.58
C PRO A 350 -12.60 8.88 11.50
N SER A 351 -13.42 8.28 10.62
CA SER A 351 -13.54 6.82 10.50
C SER A 351 -12.52 6.19 9.55
N LEU A 352 -11.79 7.00 8.77
CA LEU A 352 -10.94 6.52 7.67
C LEU A 352 -9.67 7.37 7.53
N TYR A 353 -8.56 6.89 8.09
CA TYR A 353 -7.28 7.61 8.02
C TYR A 353 -6.60 7.53 6.65
N SER A 354 -6.94 6.54 5.82
CA SER A 354 -6.48 6.38 4.45
C SER A 354 -7.43 5.44 3.72
N CYS A 355 -7.38 5.44 2.38
CA CYS A 355 -8.16 4.52 1.56
C CYS A 355 -7.26 3.73 0.60
N HIS A 356 -7.76 2.58 0.15
CA HIS A 356 -7.06 1.80 -0.86
C HIS A 356 -7.56 2.21 -2.24
N ILE A 357 -6.65 2.31 -3.20
CA ILE A 357 -6.98 2.57 -4.60
C ILE A 357 -6.34 1.50 -5.46
N GLU A 358 -6.94 1.23 -6.61
CA GLU A 358 -6.40 0.31 -7.61
C GLU A 358 -6.44 0.96 -8.99
N TYR A 359 -5.40 0.72 -9.79
CA TYR A 359 -5.35 1.15 -11.18
C TYR A 359 -5.74 -0.01 -12.09
N GLN A 360 -6.70 0.23 -12.99
CA GLN A 360 -7.21 -0.78 -13.93
C GLN A 360 -7.50 -2.15 -13.28
N TYR A 361 -8.13 -2.15 -12.11
CA TYR A 361 -8.27 -3.37 -11.30
C TYR A 361 -8.97 -4.49 -12.07
N LEU A 362 -8.27 -5.61 -12.25
CA LEU A 362 -8.71 -6.77 -13.04
C LEU A 362 -9.18 -6.42 -14.47
N PHE A 363 -8.74 -5.28 -15.01
CA PHE A 363 -9.16 -4.71 -16.29
C PHE A 363 -10.69 -4.63 -16.45
N LYS A 364 -11.43 -4.43 -15.36
CA LYS A 364 -12.89 -4.37 -15.36
C LYS A 364 -13.43 -3.02 -15.84
N HIS A 365 -13.40 -2.01 -14.98
CA HIS A 365 -14.09 -0.72 -15.19
C HIS A 365 -13.15 0.48 -15.11
N GLY A 366 -11.84 0.26 -15.02
CA GLY A 366 -10.84 1.31 -14.84
C GLY A 366 -10.30 1.35 -13.42
N ASP A 367 -9.90 2.55 -13.01
CA ASP A 367 -9.35 2.80 -11.68
C ASP A 367 -10.48 2.84 -10.64
N CYS A 368 -10.20 2.43 -9.40
CA CYS A 368 -11.20 2.44 -8.34
C CYS A 368 -10.64 2.78 -6.97
N VAL A 369 -11.55 3.21 -6.11
CA VAL A 369 -11.33 3.31 -4.66
C VAL A 369 -12.05 2.15 -3.97
N GLU A 370 -11.39 1.55 -2.98
CA GLU A 370 -11.97 0.50 -2.15
C GLU A 370 -12.38 1.08 -0.78
N LEU A 371 -13.66 0.94 -0.44
CA LEU A 371 -14.19 1.29 0.88
C LEU A 371 -14.69 0.04 1.59
N SER A 372 -14.22 -0.21 2.81
CA SER A 372 -14.53 -1.43 3.55
C SER A 372 -15.34 -1.18 4.81
N THR A 373 -16.34 -2.01 5.06
CA THR A 373 -16.91 -2.25 6.41
C THR A 373 -16.32 -3.54 6.97
N LEU A 374 -16.73 -3.98 8.16
CA LEU A 374 -16.29 -5.28 8.68
C LEU A 374 -16.91 -6.47 7.91
N SER A 375 -18.05 -6.26 7.26
CA SER A 375 -18.80 -7.31 6.54
C SER A 375 -18.57 -7.28 5.03
N ASP A 376 -18.26 -6.12 4.44
CA ASP A 376 -18.18 -5.95 2.98
C ASP A 376 -17.04 -5.00 2.56
N THR A 377 -16.61 -5.09 1.31
CA THR A 377 -15.71 -4.13 0.66
C THR A 377 -16.30 -3.76 -0.68
N TRP A 378 -16.53 -2.46 -0.89
CA TRP A 378 -17.02 -1.93 -2.16
C TRP A 378 -15.85 -1.44 -2.98
N TYR A 379 -15.79 -1.91 -4.22
CA TYR A 379 -14.91 -1.42 -5.27
C TYR A 379 -15.72 -0.45 -6.10
N ILE A 380 -15.38 0.83 -6.00
CA ILE A 380 -16.15 1.94 -6.56
C ILE A 380 -15.34 2.53 -7.70
N TYR A 381 -15.87 2.43 -8.92
CA TYR A 381 -15.21 2.84 -10.16
C TYR A 381 -15.85 4.14 -10.67
N PRO A 382 -15.20 5.31 -10.51
CA PRO A 382 -15.68 6.56 -11.08
C PRO A 382 -15.78 6.51 -12.61
N GLU A 383 -16.95 6.84 -13.13
CA GLU A 383 -17.23 7.04 -14.55
C GLU A 383 -16.93 8.50 -14.88
N GLY A 384 -15.67 8.79 -15.26
CA GLY A 384 -15.24 10.13 -15.60
C GLY A 384 -13.75 10.36 -15.36
N GLN A 385 -13.32 11.60 -15.57
CA GLN A 385 -11.98 12.01 -15.20
C GLN A 385 -12.05 12.49 -13.73
N PHE A 386 -11.64 11.63 -12.80
CA PHE A 386 -11.25 12.05 -11.46
C PHE A 386 -10.16 11.11 -10.98
N SER A 387 -9.08 11.69 -10.46
CA SER A 387 -7.93 10.90 -10.01
C SER A 387 -8.26 10.19 -8.69
N VAL A 388 -8.27 8.86 -8.70
CA VAL A 388 -8.34 8.08 -7.45
C VAL A 388 -7.13 8.34 -6.56
N THR A 389 -5.98 8.73 -7.12
CA THR A 389 -4.80 9.19 -6.38
C THR A 389 -5.08 10.47 -5.60
N LYS A 390 -5.80 11.43 -6.21
CA LYS A 390 -6.29 12.62 -5.50
C LYS A 390 -7.20 12.22 -4.34
N MET A 391 -8.09 11.24 -4.53
CA MET A 391 -8.93 10.73 -3.43
C MET A 391 -8.09 10.11 -2.30
N ALA A 392 -7.06 9.33 -2.63
CA ALA A 392 -6.16 8.76 -1.64
C ALA A 392 -5.43 9.85 -0.84
N LEU A 393 -4.80 10.81 -1.52
CA LEU A 393 -4.14 11.95 -0.88
C LEU A 393 -5.11 12.77 -0.02
N ALA A 394 -6.31 13.04 -0.52
CA ALA A 394 -7.31 13.82 0.20
C ALA A 394 -7.86 13.11 1.42
N THR A 395 -8.05 11.79 1.37
CA THR A 395 -8.47 11.01 2.56
C THR A 395 -7.48 11.22 3.70
N GLU A 396 -6.20 11.18 3.35
CA GLU A 396 -5.11 11.34 4.30
C GLU A 396 -5.02 12.75 4.86
N GLU A 397 -5.08 13.77 4.01
CA GLU A 397 -5.01 15.17 4.43
C GLU A 397 -6.27 15.62 5.18
N LEU A 398 -7.46 15.11 4.84
CA LEU A 398 -8.69 15.34 5.61
C LEU A 398 -8.57 14.78 7.03
N TYR A 399 -8.07 13.55 7.18
CA TYR A 399 -7.86 12.95 8.49
C TYR A 399 -6.82 13.72 9.30
N ARG A 400 -5.70 14.10 8.67
CA ARG A 400 -4.67 14.94 9.26
C ARG A 400 -5.24 16.27 9.76
N HIS A 401 -6.03 16.97 8.93
CA HIS A 401 -6.69 18.23 9.29
C HIS A 401 -7.66 18.06 10.45
N PHE A 402 -8.44 16.99 10.45
CA PHE A 402 -9.33 16.64 11.56
C PHE A 402 -8.56 16.47 12.88
N LEU A 403 -7.44 15.73 12.86
CA LEU A 403 -6.60 15.53 14.04
C LEU A 403 -6.02 16.86 14.57
N LEU A 404 -5.51 17.72 13.68
CA LEU A 404 -4.99 19.03 14.05
C LEU A 404 -6.07 19.92 14.67
N LYS A 405 -7.27 19.96 14.09
CA LYS A 405 -8.43 20.68 14.66
C LYS A 405 -8.85 20.14 16.03
N LYS A 406 -8.57 18.87 16.33
CA LYS A 406 -8.79 18.25 17.64
C LYS A 406 -7.62 18.42 18.62
N GLY A 407 -6.57 19.15 18.24
CA GLY A 407 -5.41 19.43 19.10
C GLY A 407 -4.42 18.27 19.22
N TRP A 408 -4.45 17.30 18.31
CA TRP A 408 -3.49 16.18 18.33
C TRP A 408 -2.14 16.60 17.76
N ALA A 409 -1.05 16.22 18.42
CA ALA A 409 0.27 16.29 17.84
C ALA A 409 0.39 15.30 16.67
N LEU A 410 0.89 15.78 15.53
CA LEU A 410 1.27 14.95 14.40
C LEU A 410 2.75 14.62 14.51
N ALA A 411 3.07 13.33 14.63
CA ALA A 411 4.42 12.86 14.33
C ALA A 411 4.51 12.64 12.82
N GLU A 412 5.59 13.11 12.20
CA GLU A 412 5.84 12.87 10.77
C GLU A 412 5.79 11.36 10.48
N GLY A 413 5.18 10.96 9.36
CA GLY A 413 5.05 9.57 8.93
C GLY A 413 3.94 8.73 9.59
N LEU A 414 3.27 9.23 10.64
CA LEU A 414 2.13 8.54 11.28
C LEU A 414 0.79 9.18 10.95
N MET A 415 -0.22 8.33 10.72
CA MET A 415 -1.62 8.73 10.68
C MET A 415 -2.47 7.96 11.68
#